data_AF-A0A7S3BX68-F1
#
_entry.id   AF-A0A7S3BX68-F1
#
_cell.length_a   1.000
_cell.length_b   1.000
_cell.length_c   1.000
_cell.angle_alpha   90.00
_cell.angle_beta   90.00
_cell.angle_gamma   90.00
#
_symmetry.space_group_name_H-M   'P 1'
#
loop_
_entity.id
_entity.type
_entity.pdbx_description
1 polymer ?
#
loop_
_entity_poly.entity_id
_entity_poly.type
_entity_poly.pdbx_seq_one_letter_code
_entity_poly.pdbx_strand_id
1 'polypeptide(L)'
;IMAIANVSITSRGERGVRMEGPLPPYSERAWMLLAHLVVNEVLFFYSHWALHKGSLYRLIHKKHHEFTAPFALAALHAHPVELVVADLIPFTAGFLIFRPHIFFVFMWIVGACLGTQTHHSGYRLPWIADFDEQPDFHDFHHMRFNCCYGNIGWLDALHGTAGAYHEFYRAKKAAREEEQALWTAHAAEIEKLKAQ
;
A
#
# COMPACT_ATOMS: atom_id res chain seq x y z
N ILE A 1 -2.71 25.04 -12.29
CA ILE A 1 -1.68 24.68 -13.31
C ILE A 1 -0.34 25.16 -12.74
N MET A 2 0.21 24.45 -11.76
CA MET A 2 1.39 24.92 -11.03
C MET A 2 2.65 24.44 -11.72
N ALA A 3 3.42 25.40 -12.22
CA ALA A 3 4.78 25.22 -12.65
C ALA A 3 5.63 24.74 -11.46
N ILE A 4 5.97 23.45 -11.43
CA ILE A 4 7.09 22.97 -10.62
C ILE A 4 8.23 22.73 -11.59
N ALA A 5 9.02 23.80 -11.74
CA ALA A 5 10.34 23.76 -12.32
C ALA A 5 11.22 22.90 -11.41
N ASN A 6 11.68 21.76 -11.92
CA ASN A 6 13.02 21.28 -11.60
C ASN A 6 13.51 20.48 -12.80
N VAL A 7 14.69 20.88 -13.27
CA VAL A 7 15.56 20.09 -14.13
C VAL A 7 15.76 18.76 -13.41
N SER A 8 15.21 17.67 -13.94
CA SER A 8 15.66 16.37 -13.45
C SER A 8 17.13 16.26 -13.86
N ILE A 9 17.98 15.72 -12.99
CA ILE A 9 19.41 15.53 -13.25
C ILE A 9 19.66 14.75 -14.57
N THR A 10 18.62 14.07 -15.09
CA THR A 10 18.60 13.32 -16.34
C THR A 10 17.92 14.03 -17.53
N SER A 11 17.22 15.16 -17.35
CA SER A 11 16.31 15.69 -18.39
C SER A 11 16.97 16.53 -19.48
N ARG A 12 18.25 16.89 -19.34
CA ARG A 12 18.98 17.75 -20.31
C ARG A 12 18.18 19.01 -20.74
N GLY A 13 17.30 19.53 -19.87
CA GLY A 13 16.49 20.73 -20.14
C GLY A 13 15.01 20.45 -20.47
N GLU A 14 14.60 19.20 -20.68
CA GLU A 14 13.20 18.85 -20.89
C GLU A 14 12.40 18.83 -19.57
N ARG A 15 11.11 19.20 -19.63
CA ARG A 15 10.22 19.31 -18.47
C ARG A 15 9.04 18.34 -18.58
N GLY A 16 8.59 17.84 -17.43
CA GLY A 16 7.39 17.01 -17.36
C GLY A 16 7.54 15.62 -17.99
N VAL A 17 6.48 14.82 -17.92
CA VAL A 17 6.43 13.44 -18.43
C VAL A 17 6.67 13.37 -19.95
N ARG A 18 7.22 12.25 -20.45
CA ARG A 18 7.40 12.03 -21.89
C ARG A 18 6.06 11.67 -22.53
N MET A 19 5.53 12.57 -23.35
CA MET A 19 4.24 12.40 -24.04
C MET A 19 4.37 11.75 -25.42
N GLU A 20 5.56 11.74 -25.99
CA GLU A 20 5.84 11.28 -27.36
C GLU A 20 6.93 10.19 -27.37
N GLY A 21 7.04 9.50 -28.51
CA GLY A 21 8.05 8.49 -28.76
C GLY A 21 7.50 7.06 -28.81
N PRO A 22 8.35 6.07 -29.13
CA PRO A 22 7.95 4.67 -29.10
C PRO A 22 7.71 4.20 -27.67
N LEU A 23 6.93 3.13 -27.53
CA LEU A 23 6.69 2.49 -26.25
C LEU A 23 8.02 2.08 -25.60
N PRO A 24 8.27 2.40 -24.31
CA PRO A 24 9.53 2.07 -23.67
C PRO A 24 9.84 0.57 -23.71
N PRO A 25 11.13 0.18 -23.81
CA PRO A 25 11.51 -1.22 -23.69
C PRO A 25 11.11 -1.79 -22.32
N TYR A 26 10.93 -3.10 -22.22
CA TYR A 26 10.51 -3.75 -20.97
C TYR A 26 11.45 -3.48 -19.80
N SER A 27 12.76 -3.38 -20.06
CA SER A 27 13.75 -3.00 -19.05
C SER A 27 13.44 -1.63 -18.44
N GLU A 28 13.03 -0.65 -19.26
CA GLU A 28 12.66 0.67 -18.78
C GLU A 28 11.42 0.63 -17.90
N ARG A 29 10.40 -0.10 -18.32
CA ARG A 29 9.17 -0.26 -17.52
C ARG A 29 9.45 -0.91 -16.18
N ALA A 30 10.31 -1.92 -16.15
CA ALA A 30 10.67 -2.65 -14.94
C ALA A 30 11.44 -1.77 -13.94
N TRP A 31 12.50 -1.08 -14.37
CA TRP A 31 13.26 -0.23 -13.44
C TRP A 31 12.44 0.99 -13.01
N MET A 32 11.59 1.56 -13.88
CA MET A 32 10.68 2.63 -13.51
C MET A 32 9.72 2.18 -12.41
N LEU A 33 9.15 0.97 -12.52
CA LEU A 33 8.27 0.41 -11.49
C LEU A 33 8.99 0.33 -10.15
N LEU A 34 10.18 -0.29 -10.12
CA LEU A 34 10.97 -0.42 -8.89
C LEU A 34 11.33 0.95 -8.29
N ALA A 35 11.76 1.89 -9.12
CA ALA A 35 12.12 3.23 -8.67
C ALA A 35 10.93 4.01 -8.08
N HIS A 36 9.75 3.90 -8.69
CA HIS A 36 8.55 4.56 -8.18
C HIS A 36 8.01 3.88 -6.92
N LEU A 37 8.07 2.55 -6.81
CA LEU A 37 7.74 1.83 -5.58
C LEU A 37 8.62 2.30 -4.42
N VAL A 38 9.93 2.41 -4.64
CA VAL A 38 10.89 2.92 -3.64
C VAL A 38 10.58 4.35 -3.23
N VAL A 39 10.39 5.27 -4.19
CA VAL A 39 10.10 6.68 -3.89
C VAL A 39 8.78 6.82 -3.14
N ASN A 40 7.73 6.15 -3.63
CA ASN A 40 6.42 6.18 -3.02
C ASN A 40 6.49 5.67 -1.58
N GLU A 41 7.14 4.54 -1.37
CA GLU A 41 7.25 3.92 -0.06
C GLU A 41 8.05 4.77 0.94
N VAL A 42 9.17 5.39 0.52
CA VAL A 42 9.91 6.31 1.41
C VAL A 42 9.05 7.49 1.82
N LEU A 43 8.44 8.17 0.85
CA LEU A 43 7.69 9.38 1.11
C LEU A 43 6.39 9.08 1.88
N PHE A 44 5.70 7.99 1.53
CA PHE A 44 4.50 7.52 2.22
C PHE A 44 4.81 7.18 3.68
N PHE A 45 5.80 6.31 3.93
CA PHE A 45 6.13 5.89 5.29
C PHE A 45 6.42 7.08 6.23
N TYR A 46 7.31 8.00 5.83
CA TYR A 46 7.68 9.10 6.72
C TYR A 46 6.57 10.14 6.88
N SER A 47 5.81 10.40 5.82
CA SER A 47 4.68 11.33 5.88
C SER A 47 3.56 10.77 6.75
N HIS A 48 3.21 9.50 6.57
CA HIS A 48 2.21 8.77 7.34
C HIS A 48 2.61 8.62 8.82
N TRP A 49 3.85 8.20 9.10
CA TRP A 49 4.38 8.15 10.46
C TRP A 49 4.36 9.51 11.16
N ALA A 50 4.65 10.60 10.44
CA ALA A 50 4.58 11.95 10.99
C ALA A 50 3.13 12.38 11.26
N LEU A 51 2.20 12.04 10.36
CA LEU A 51 0.77 12.29 10.51
C LEU A 51 0.17 11.59 11.74
N HIS A 52 0.77 10.49 12.21
CA HIS A 52 0.39 9.83 13.46
C HIS A 52 0.85 10.52 14.75
N LYS A 53 1.49 11.70 14.68
CA LYS A 53 2.04 12.38 15.87
C LYS A 53 1.21 13.57 16.32
N GLY A 54 0.95 13.62 17.62
CA GLY A 54 0.47 14.81 18.34
C GLY A 54 -0.73 15.49 17.68
N SER A 55 -0.56 16.78 17.33
CA SER A 55 -1.62 17.57 16.70
C SER A 55 -1.92 17.15 15.27
N LEU A 56 -0.94 16.63 14.51
CA LEU A 56 -1.18 16.18 13.14
C LEU A 56 -2.17 15.01 13.11
N TYR A 57 -2.01 14.06 14.03
CA TYR A 57 -2.98 12.97 14.16
C TYR A 57 -4.35 13.51 14.50
N ARG A 58 -4.45 14.26 15.60
CA ARG A 58 -5.74 14.74 16.10
C ARG A 58 -6.52 15.60 15.10
N LEU A 59 -5.82 16.43 14.31
CA LEU A 59 -6.45 17.42 13.43
C LEU A 59 -6.61 16.95 11.98
N ILE A 60 -5.76 16.05 11.51
CA ILE A 60 -5.68 15.67 10.10
C ILE A 60 -6.02 14.17 9.97
N HIS A 61 -5.17 13.31 10.53
CA HIS A 61 -5.18 11.89 10.21
C HIS A 61 -6.23 11.07 10.99
N LYS A 62 -6.72 11.59 12.11
CA LYS A 62 -7.78 10.95 12.90
C LYS A 62 -9.06 10.72 12.08
N LYS A 63 -9.33 11.56 11.07
CA LYS A 63 -10.49 11.39 10.18
C LYS A 63 -10.37 10.12 9.34
N HIS A 64 -9.19 9.84 8.79
CA HIS A 64 -8.92 8.62 8.03
C HIS A 64 -9.15 7.37 8.90
N HIS A 65 -8.71 7.45 10.15
CA HIS A 65 -8.88 6.43 11.20
C HIS A 65 -10.28 6.36 11.84
N GLU A 66 -11.29 7.00 11.25
CA GLU A 66 -12.67 6.91 11.75
C GLU A 66 -13.21 5.47 11.66
N PHE A 67 -12.78 4.72 10.64
CA PHE A 67 -13.19 3.34 10.41
C PHE A 67 -12.07 2.37 10.82
N THR A 68 -12.14 1.83 12.03
CA THR A 68 -11.15 0.85 12.54
C THR A 68 -11.17 -0.49 11.80
N ALA A 69 -12.23 -0.74 11.03
CA ALA A 69 -12.35 -1.81 10.06
C ALA A 69 -12.71 -1.14 8.71
N PRO A 70 -11.71 -0.71 7.93
CA PRO A 70 -11.97 0.05 6.72
C PRO A 70 -12.62 -0.80 5.63
N PHE A 71 -13.22 -0.12 4.67
CA PHE A 71 -13.70 -0.68 3.41
C PHE A 71 -13.14 0.17 2.28
N ALA A 72 -13.14 -0.33 1.03
CA ALA A 72 -12.39 0.29 -0.05
C ALA A 72 -12.67 1.80 -0.25
N LEU A 73 -13.90 2.28 -0.05
CA LEU A 73 -14.21 3.72 -0.18
C LEU A 73 -13.68 4.57 0.98
N ALA A 74 -13.44 3.98 2.15
CA ALA A 74 -12.85 4.66 3.30
C ALA A 74 -11.42 5.14 3.03
N ALA A 75 -10.73 4.56 2.04
CA ALA A 75 -9.41 5.02 1.61
C ALA A 75 -9.39 6.50 1.21
N LEU A 76 -10.49 7.02 0.65
CA LEU A 76 -10.63 8.43 0.27
C LEU A 76 -11.25 9.29 1.38
N HIS A 77 -11.65 8.70 2.50
CA HIS A 77 -12.23 9.41 3.65
C HIS A 77 -11.13 10.06 4.50
N ALA A 78 -10.37 10.97 3.91
CA ALA A 78 -9.23 11.63 4.54
C ALA A 78 -9.44 13.14 4.68
N HIS A 79 -8.56 13.78 5.43
CA HIS A 79 -8.44 15.24 5.41
C HIS A 79 -7.71 15.68 4.12
N PRO A 80 -8.08 16.80 3.46
CA PRO A 80 -7.44 17.20 2.20
C PRO A 80 -5.92 17.35 2.27
N VAL A 81 -5.39 17.79 3.41
CA VAL A 81 -3.94 17.90 3.64
C VAL A 81 -3.26 16.53 3.63
N GLU A 82 -3.88 15.51 4.21
CA GLU A 82 -3.37 14.14 4.17
C GLU A 82 -3.39 13.60 2.75
N LEU A 83 -4.50 13.80 2.02
CA LEU A 83 -4.60 13.41 0.61
C LEU A 83 -3.48 14.04 -0.25
N VAL A 84 -3.03 15.24 0.09
CA VAL A 84 -1.90 15.87 -0.61
C VAL A 84 -0.55 15.32 -0.13
N VAL A 85 -0.36 15.25 1.19
CA VAL A 85 0.95 15.00 1.82
C VAL A 85 1.32 13.52 1.84
N ALA A 86 0.38 12.65 2.16
CA ALA A 86 0.59 11.20 2.25
C ALA A 86 0.19 10.47 0.96
N ASP A 87 -0.75 10.96 0.17
CA ASP A 87 -1.13 10.27 -1.07
C ASP A 87 -0.51 10.92 -2.31
N LEU A 88 -0.88 12.16 -2.64
CA LEU A 88 -0.54 12.78 -3.92
C LEU A 88 0.97 13.03 -4.11
N ILE A 89 1.67 13.52 -3.08
CA ILE A 89 3.11 13.79 -3.14
C ILE A 89 3.90 12.49 -3.33
N PRO A 90 3.75 11.45 -2.48
CA PRO A 90 4.43 10.17 -2.70
C PRO A 90 4.11 9.55 -4.06
N PHE A 91 2.84 9.60 -4.46
CA PHE A 91 2.34 9.06 -5.72
C PHE A 91 2.99 9.73 -6.96
N THR A 92 3.16 11.06 -6.94
CA THR A 92 3.65 11.83 -8.11
C THR A 92 5.13 12.17 -8.08
N ALA A 93 5.83 12.04 -6.95
CA ALA A 93 7.23 12.44 -6.82
C ALA A 93 8.14 11.75 -7.85
N GLY A 94 7.93 10.45 -8.10
CA GLY A 94 8.70 9.70 -9.11
C GLY A 94 8.59 10.30 -10.52
N PHE A 95 7.45 10.91 -10.87
CA PHE A 95 7.25 11.52 -12.19
C PHE A 95 8.16 12.73 -12.38
N LEU A 96 8.36 13.51 -11.32
CA LEU A 96 9.23 14.69 -11.32
C LEU A 96 10.71 14.30 -11.35
N ILE A 97 11.08 13.17 -10.74
CA ILE A 97 12.46 12.70 -10.63
C ILE A 97 12.90 11.97 -11.90
N PHE A 98 12.09 11.05 -12.42
CA PHE A 98 12.50 10.09 -13.45
C PHE A 98 11.95 10.37 -14.85
N ARG A 99 11.00 11.30 -14.99
CA ARG A 99 10.41 11.69 -16.27
C ARG A 99 9.89 10.50 -17.12
N PRO A 100 8.99 9.67 -16.56
CA PRO A 100 8.51 8.46 -17.24
C PRO A 100 7.73 8.79 -18.52
N HIS A 101 7.65 7.80 -19.41
CA HIS A 101 6.73 7.84 -20.55
C HIS A 101 5.26 7.81 -20.06
N ILE A 102 4.37 8.49 -20.77
CA ILE A 102 2.94 8.61 -20.42
C ILE A 102 2.26 7.25 -20.25
N PHE A 103 2.67 6.23 -21.00
CA PHE A 103 2.24 4.84 -20.80
C PHE A 103 2.46 4.36 -19.35
N PHE A 104 3.65 4.59 -18.80
CA PHE A 104 3.97 4.17 -17.44
C PHE A 104 3.17 4.98 -16.42
N VAL A 105 2.94 6.27 -16.68
CA VAL A 105 2.09 7.13 -15.82
C VAL A 105 0.68 6.55 -15.69
N PHE A 106 0.03 6.18 -16.79
CA PHE A 106 -1.30 5.57 -16.74
C PHE A 106 -1.30 4.21 -16.04
N MET A 107 -0.31 3.36 -16.33
CA MET A 107 -0.14 2.08 -15.64
C MET A 107 0.02 2.28 -14.12
N TRP A 108 0.83 3.25 -13.71
CA TRP A 108 1.06 3.60 -12.32
C TRP A 108 -0.19 4.16 -11.63
N ILE A 109 -0.95 5.05 -12.29
CA ILE A 109 -2.23 5.56 -11.78
C ILE A 109 -3.18 4.40 -11.49
N VAL A 110 -3.41 3.51 -12.46
CA VAL A 110 -4.34 2.39 -12.31
C VAL A 110 -3.88 1.46 -11.20
N GLY A 111 -2.59 1.10 -11.19
CA GLY A 111 -2.01 0.22 -10.17
C GLY A 111 -2.09 0.81 -8.76
N ALA A 112 -1.75 2.08 -8.58
CA ALA A 112 -1.80 2.75 -7.29
C ALA A 112 -3.23 2.90 -6.78
N CYS A 113 -4.17 3.31 -7.63
CA CYS A 113 -5.59 3.39 -7.26
C CYS A 113 -6.11 2.01 -6.82
N LEU A 114 -5.84 0.95 -7.59
CA LEU A 114 -6.24 -0.40 -7.19
C LEU A 114 -5.58 -0.81 -5.88
N GLY A 115 -4.27 -0.55 -5.72
CA GLY A 115 -3.52 -0.85 -4.50
C GLY A 115 -4.08 -0.15 -3.25
N THR A 116 -4.38 1.14 -3.34
CA THR A 116 -4.99 1.90 -2.23
C THR A 116 -6.37 1.33 -1.87
N GLN A 117 -7.18 0.96 -2.86
CA GLN A 117 -8.48 0.34 -2.60
C GLN A 117 -8.33 -1.06 -1.98
N THR A 118 -7.37 -1.87 -2.44
CA THR A 118 -7.15 -3.21 -1.90
C THR A 118 -6.67 -3.16 -0.46
N HIS A 119 -5.75 -2.24 -0.11
CA HIS A 119 -5.28 -2.01 1.26
C HIS A 119 -6.39 -1.78 2.29
N HIS A 120 -7.51 -1.20 1.87
CA HIS A 120 -8.63 -0.84 2.75
C HIS A 120 -9.85 -1.73 2.54
N SER A 121 -9.78 -2.72 1.65
CA SER A 121 -10.98 -3.43 1.22
C SER A 121 -11.49 -4.43 2.25
N GLY A 122 -10.63 -4.89 3.17
CA GLY A 122 -10.88 -6.07 4.00
C GLY A 122 -10.85 -7.39 3.23
N TYR A 123 -10.56 -7.38 1.92
CA TYR A 123 -10.50 -8.56 1.07
C TYR A 123 -9.10 -8.80 0.52
N ARG A 124 -8.59 -10.01 0.74
CA ARG A 124 -7.42 -10.51 0.00
C ARG A 124 -7.87 -11.03 -1.36
N LEU A 125 -7.64 -10.24 -2.42
CA LEU A 125 -8.00 -10.59 -3.78
C LEU A 125 -7.07 -11.66 -4.37
N PRO A 126 -7.55 -12.53 -5.30
CA PRO A 126 -6.79 -13.71 -5.74
C PRO A 126 -5.53 -13.41 -6.57
N TRP A 127 -5.33 -12.16 -7.00
CA TRP A 127 -4.14 -11.71 -7.72
C TRP A 127 -3.13 -10.97 -6.83
N ILE A 128 -3.41 -10.82 -5.54
CA ILE A 128 -2.44 -10.29 -4.57
C ILE A 128 -1.37 -11.36 -4.35
N ALA A 129 -0.11 -11.00 -4.55
CA ALA A 129 1.00 -11.93 -4.40
C ALA A 129 1.12 -12.42 -2.95
N ASP A 130 1.58 -13.65 -2.74
CA ASP A 130 1.69 -14.24 -1.40
C ASP A 130 2.60 -13.45 -0.44
N PHE A 131 3.60 -12.76 -0.97
CA PHE A 131 4.50 -11.91 -0.19
C PHE A 131 3.94 -10.50 0.06
N ASP A 132 2.82 -10.13 -0.55
CA ASP A 132 2.13 -8.87 -0.31
C ASP A 132 1.13 -9.09 0.85
N GLU A 133 1.29 -8.32 1.92
CA GLU A 133 0.54 -8.45 3.17
C GLU A 133 -0.83 -7.73 3.14
N GLN A 134 -1.25 -7.26 1.96
CA GLN A 134 -2.57 -6.68 1.74
C GLN A 134 -3.75 -7.65 1.95
N PRO A 135 -4.88 -7.19 2.49
CA PRO A 135 -5.08 -5.90 3.19
C PRO A 135 -4.64 -5.95 4.66
N ASP A 136 -4.35 -7.14 5.19
CA ASP A 136 -4.18 -7.42 6.63
C ASP A 136 -3.19 -6.44 7.31
N PHE A 137 -2.12 -6.02 6.62
CA PHE A 137 -1.13 -5.08 7.17
C PHE A 137 -1.74 -3.71 7.50
N HIS A 138 -2.48 -3.13 6.56
CA HIS A 138 -3.09 -1.81 6.75
C HIS A 138 -4.40 -1.90 7.56
N ASP A 139 -5.15 -2.99 7.46
CA ASP A 139 -6.28 -3.24 8.37
C ASP A 139 -5.82 -3.30 9.83
N PHE A 140 -4.68 -3.95 10.09
CA PHE A 140 -4.09 -3.98 11.44
C PHE A 140 -3.60 -2.60 11.88
N HIS A 141 -3.10 -1.79 10.95
CA HIS A 141 -2.78 -0.39 11.21
C HIS A 141 -4.01 0.42 11.65
N HIS A 142 -5.14 0.31 10.95
CA HIS A 142 -6.41 0.95 11.34
C HIS A 142 -6.95 0.47 12.69
N MET A 143 -6.62 -0.76 13.09
CA MET A 143 -7.01 -1.30 14.39
C MET A 143 -6.12 -0.79 15.53
N ARG A 144 -4.81 -0.60 15.28
CA ARG A 144 -3.80 -0.40 16.34
C ARG A 144 -3.16 0.99 16.35
N PHE A 145 -3.25 1.74 15.25
CA PHE A 145 -2.87 3.15 15.07
C PHE A 145 -1.38 3.51 15.24
N ASN A 146 -0.52 2.62 15.71
CA ASN A 146 0.86 2.97 16.10
C ASN A 146 1.94 2.03 15.54
N CYS A 147 1.64 1.35 14.43
CA CYS A 147 2.51 0.41 13.74
C CYS A 147 2.12 0.36 12.25
N CYS A 148 2.92 -0.28 11.39
CA CYS A 148 2.54 -0.58 10.00
C CYS A 148 2.21 0.69 9.17
N TYR A 149 3.17 1.60 9.04
CA TYR A 149 3.02 2.90 8.38
C TYR A 149 3.34 2.86 6.88
N GLY A 150 4.08 1.87 6.41
CA GLY A 150 4.49 1.72 5.01
C GLY A 150 3.41 1.07 4.14
N ASN A 151 3.60 1.17 2.84
CA ASN A 151 2.76 0.56 1.80
C ASN A 151 3.26 -0.85 1.44
N ILE A 152 4.57 -1.09 1.48
CA ILE A 152 5.22 -2.39 1.19
C ILE A 152 5.86 -2.99 2.45
N GLY A 153 6.04 -2.20 3.52
CA GLY A 153 6.48 -2.69 4.84
C GLY A 153 8.00 -2.83 5.01
N TRP A 154 8.82 -2.58 3.99
CA TRP A 154 10.29 -2.62 4.10
C TRP A 154 10.84 -1.59 5.12
N LEU A 155 10.21 -0.41 5.24
CA LEU A 155 10.58 0.65 6.16
C LEU A 155 10.02 0.36 7.54
N ASP A 156 8.88 -0.33 7.62
CA ASP A 156 8.40 -0.84 8.90
C ASP A 156 9.31 -1.92 9.47
N ALA A 157 9.83 -2.81 8.61
CA ALA A 157 10.85 -3.77 9.02
C ALA A 157 12.12 -3.06 9.49
N LEU A 158 12.58 -2.04 8.75
CA LEU A 158 13.76 -1.25 9.12
C LEU A 158 13.60 -0.50 10.45
N HIS A 159 12.42 0.09 10.69
CA HIS A 159 12.13 0.89 11.88
C HIS A 159 11.49 0.09 13.03
N GLY A 160 11.27 -1.22 12.85
CA GLY A 160 10.67 -2.10 13.84
C GLY A 160 9.17 -1.90 14.06
N THR A 161 8.47 -1.18 13.17
CA THR A 161 7.02 -0.92 13.27
C THR A 161 6.16 -2.04 12.67
N ALA A 162 6.75 -3.10 12.11
CA ALA A 162 6.04 -4.30 11.64
C ALA A 162 5.90 -5.41 12.70
N GLY A 163 6.68 -5.36 13.79
CA GLY A 163 6.80 -6.51 14.71
C GLY A 163 5.47 -6.94 15.35
N ALA A 164 4.66 -5.97 15.76
CA ALA A 164 3.32 -6.19 16.33
C ALA A 164 2.38 -6.90 15.35
N TYR A 165 2.45 -6.56 14.07
CA TYR A 165 1.65 -7.20 13.03
C TYR A 165 2.10 -8.63 12.79
N HIS A 166 3.40 -8.88 12.69
CA HIS A 166 3.91 -10.23 12.46
C HIS A 166 3.60 -11.18 13.62
N GLU A 167 3.62 -10.70 14.86
CA GLU A 167 3.17 -11.47 16.02
C GLU A 167 1.68 -11.81 15.92
N PHE A 168 0.85 -10.80 15.67
CA PHE A 168 -0.60 -10.96 15.50
C PHE A 168 -0.94 -11.94 14.36
N TYR A 169 -0.29 -11.78 13.21
CA TYR A 169 -0.55 -12.59 12.02
C TYR A 169 -0.14 -14.05 12.23
N ARG A 170 1.01 -14.30 12.88
CA ARG A 170 1.44 -15.66 13.24
C ARG A 170 0.43 -16.34 14.15
N ALA A 171 -0.06 -15.65 15.19
CA ALA A 171 -1.08 -16.19 16.08
C ALA A 171 -2.40 -16.46 15.35
N LYS A 172 -2.87 -15.52 14.52
CA LYS A 172 -4.07 -15.66 13.68
C LYS A 172 -3.97 -16.84 12.72
N LYS A 173 -2.80 -17.04 12.10
CA LYS A 173 -2.55 -18.16 11.19
C LYS A 173 -2.57 -19.50 11.92
N ALA A 174 -1.88 -19.62 13.06
CA ALA A 174 -1.87 -20.84 13.85
C ALA A 174 -3.29 -21.25 14.32
N ALA A 175 -4.10 -20.28 14.77
CA ALA A 175 -5.49 -20.54 15.15
C ALA A 175 -6.35 -21.03 13.97
N ARG A 176 -6.17 -20.44 12.78
CA ARG A 176 -6.86 -20.91 11.56
C ARG A 176 -6.46 -22.31 11.16
N GLU A 177 -5.18 -22.66 11.29
CA GLU A 177 -4.68 -24.01 10.99
C GLU A 177 -5.27 -25.04 11.96
N GLU A 178 -5.40 -24.72 13.24
CA GLU A 178 -6.06 -25.56 14.25
C GLU A 178 -7.56 -25.74 13.94
N GLU A 179 -8.28 -24.65 13.64
CA GLU A 179 -9.70 -24.70 13.25
C GLU A 179 -9.90 -25.53 11.99
N GLN A 180 -9.04 -25.36 10.98
CA GLN A 180 -9.07 -26.14 9.75
C GLN A 180 -8.81 -27.62 10.02
N ALA A 181 -7.85 -27.95 10.90
CA ALA A 181 -7.58 -29.33 11.28
C ALA A 181 -8.80 -29.97 11.96
N LEU A 182 -9.45 -29.27 12.90
CA LEU A 182 -10.67 -29.72 13.56
C LEU A 182 -11.81 -29.93 12.55
N TRP A 183 -12.01 -28.98 11.63
CA TRP A 183 -13.00 -29.11 10.57
C TRP A 183 -12.74 -30.34 9.68
N THR A 184 -11.50 -30.55 9.26
CA THR A 184 -11.16 -31.71 8.42
C THR A 184 -11.35 -33.04 9.13
N ALA A 185 -11.04 -33.10 10.44
CA ALA A 185 -11.28 -34.28 11.25
C ALA A 185 -12.79 -34.58 11.38
N HIS A 186 -13.59 -33.56 11.65
CA HIS A 186 -15.06 -33.69 11.74
C HIS A 186 -15.68 -34.09 10.40
N ALA A 187 -15.24 -33.49 9.29
CA ALA A 187 -15.70 -33.87 7.96
C ALA A 187 -15.38 -35.33 7.64
N ALA A 188 -14.18 -35.80 7.99
CA ALA A 188 -13.78 -37.20 7.80
C ALA A 188 -14.61 -38.17 8.67
N GLU A 189 -15.00 -37.77 9.89
CA GLU A 189 -15.90 -38.55 10.73
C GLU A 189 -17.30 -38.68 10.14
N ILE A 190 -17.87 -37.56 9.65
CA ILE A 190 -19.17 -37.55 8.97
C ILE A 190 -19.16 -38.51 7.76
N GLU A 191 -18.11 -38.48 6.94
CA GLU A 191 -18.00 -39.37 5.78
C GLU A 191 -17.88 -40.84 6.18
N LYS A 192 -17.19 -41.16 7.29
CA LYS A 192 -17.17 -42.53 7.82
C LYS A 192 -18.55 -43.00 8.27
N LEU A 193 -19.32 -42.15 8.95
CA LEU A 193 -20.66 -42.47 9.42
C LEU A 193 -21.65 -42.68 8.27
N LYS A 194 -21.52 -41.91 7.17
CA LYS A 194 -22.34 -42.08 5.96
C LYS A 194 -22.07 -43.39 5.21
N ALA A 195 -20.89 -43.99 5.40
CA ALA A 195 -20.47 -45.23 4.74
C ALA A 195 -20.90 -46.51 5.48
N GLN A 196 -21.51 -46.38 6.67
CA GLN A 196 -22.07 -47.47 7.47
C GLN A 196 -23.57 -47.63 7.19
#